data_AF-A0A382PYX1-F1
#
_entry.id   AF-A0A382PYX1-F1
#
_cell.length_a   1.000
_cell.length_b   1.000
_cell.length_c   1.000
_cell.angle_alpha   90.00
_cell.angle_beta   90.00
_cell.angle_gamma   90.00
#
_symmetry.space_group_name_H-M   'P 1'
#
loop_
_entity.id
_entity.type
_entity.pdbx_description
1 polymer ?
#
loop_
_entity_poly.entity_id
_entity_poly.type
_entity_poly.pdbx_seq_one_letter_code
_entity_poly.pdbx_strand_id
1 'polypeptide(L)'
;MSKISKTKISAGVFWLEVPEAELFVLCGCPADSVKHLMKAGKIHDYEIETDSGSGPNHHSHGTITNETGPNAILLSDLSVQKGDFANLAEFPVLQMLYRQGMLLPNHPNNTGAKPLLIGQENVVNAQMNYIYRGNYGLTSLEDILASGMPREQAEEMMRIKLFFAFGEIRPSSDLLHSVIVDHQPVEVLNGVKVVRKKVNCYEFIYKDESVEVDLNLAKNETYETPYQLENHYFKREYFSVVHTGEGDGWDIDRPCMASVICFQGKIFLIDVGPNIAHTLNAIGVDVNEVEGIFHTHAHDDHFAG
;
A
#
# COMPACT_ATOMS: atom_id res chain seq x y z
N MET A 1 27.49 -4.26 16.96
CA MET A 1 26.19 -3.58 16.71
C MET A 1 25.13 -4.67 16.63
N SER A 2 23.89 -4.37 17.01
CA SER A 2 22.77 -5.31 16.84
C SER A 2 22.65 -5.65 15.35
N LYS A 3 22.56 -6.94 15.01
CA LYS A 3 22.38 -7.43 13.63
C LYS A 3 20.94 -7.29 13.17
N ILE A 4 20.00 -7.33 14.12
CA ILE A 4 18.60 -7.01 13.90
C ILE A 4 18.25 -5.73 14.66
N SER A 5 17.61 -4.78 13.98
CA SER A 5 17.10 -3.55 14.58
C SER A 5 15.60 -3.45 14.33
N LYS A 6 14.84 -3.05 15.35
CA LYS A 6 13.38 -2.84 15.29
C LYS A 6 13.04 -1.45 15.83
N THR A 7 12.31 -0.67 15.04
CA THR A 7 11.82 0.67 15.39
C THR A 7 10.30 0.70 15.31
N LYS A 8 9.61 1.21 16.33
CA LYS A 8 8.16 1.48 16.22
C LYS A 8 7.97 2.72 15.34
N ILE A 9 7.09 2.61 14.33
CA ILE A 9 6.78 3.70 13.41
C ILE A 9 5.49 4.38 13.85
N SER A 10 4.44 3.60 14.07
CA SER A 10 3.15 4.03 14.63
C SER A 10 2.49 2.86 15.37
N ALA A 11 1.29 3.05 15.91
CA ALA A 11 0.54 1.94 16.52
C ALA A 11 0.38 0.75 15.57
N GLY A 12 0.84 -0.44 15.98
CA GLY A 12 0.77 -1.66 15.17
C GLY A 12 1.71 -1.70 13.95
N VAL A 13 2.55 -0.69 13.74
CA VAL A 13 3.50 -0.60 12.60
C VAL A 13 4.93 -0.47 13.09
N PHE A 14 5.80 -1.33 12.59
CA PHE A 14 7.21 -1.36 12.94
C PHE A 14 8.07 -1.46 11.69
N TRP A 15 9.26 -0.88 11.78
CA TRP A 15 10.33 -1.05 10.82
C TRP A 15 11.34 -2.04 11.39
N LEU A 16 11.66 -3.08 10.64
CA LEU A 16 12.69 -4.05 11.00
C LEU A 16 13.77 -4.09 9.92
N GLU A 17 15.03 -4.04 10.33
CA GLU A 17 16.17 -4.07 9.42
C GLU A 17 17.19 -5.12 9.85
N VAL A 18 17.66 -5.90 8.88
CA VAL A 18 18.78 -6.82 8.99
C VAL A 18 19.74 -6.52 7.83
N PRO A 19 20.58 -5.47 7.95
CA PRO A 19 21.39 -4.99 6.82
C PRO A 19 22.35 -6.05 6.26
N GLU A 20 22.93 -6.90 7.11
CA GLU A 20 23.82 -8.00 6.68
C GLU A 20 23.10 -9.04 5.80
N ALA A 21 21.77 -9.15 5.91
CA ALA A 21 20.94 -10.04 5.12
C ALA A 21 20.21 -9.31 3.99
N GLU A 22 20.44 -8.00 3.83
CA GLU A 22 19.74 -7.14 2.87
C GLU A 22 18.21 -7.19 3.03
N LEU A 23 17.70 -7.35 4.26
CA LEU A 23 16.27 -7.43 4.55
C LEU A 23 15.79 -6.20 5.31
N PHE A 24 14.78 -5.53 4.76
CA PHE A 24 14.13 -4.35 5.32
C PHE A 24 12.62 -4.55 5.28
N VAL A 25 11.99 -4.67 6.46
CA VAL A 25 10.61 -5.13 6.59
C VAL A 25 9.72 -4.03 7.14
N LEU A 26 8.65 -3.74 6.41
CA LEU A 26 7.47 -3.07 6.95
C LEU A 26 6.63 -4.11 7.70
N CYS A 27 6.64 -4.06 9.03
CA CYS A 27 5.84 -4.96 9.85
C CYS A 27 4.53 -4.30 10.29
N GLY A 28 3.41 -4.84 9.82
CA GLY A 28 2.10 -4.19 9.90
C GLY A 28 1.97 -3.20 8.74
N CYS A 29 0.86 -3.29 8.02
CA CYS A 29 0.65 -2.54 6.78
C CYS A 29 -0.76 -1.93 6.71
N PRO A 30 -1.20 -1.14 7.71
CA PRO A 30 -2.47 -0.43 7.63
C PRO A 30 -2.41 0.68 6.57
N ALA A 31 -3.51 1.41 6.41
CA ALA A 31 -3.61 2.54 5.51
C ALA A 31 -2.50 3.58 5.77
N ASP A 32 -2.06 4.28 4.71
CA ASP A 32 -1.02 5.32 4.77
C ASP A 32 0.36 4.86 5.32
N SER A 33 0.66 3.56 5.32
CA SER A 33 1.95 3.03 5.81
C SER A 33 3.17 3.68 5.13
N VAL A 34 3.08 3.99 3.83
CA VAL A 34 4.18 4.66 3.11
C VAL A 34 4.43 6.06 3.67
N LYS A 35 3.37 6.84 3.92
CA LYS A 35 3.48 8.19 4.49
C LYS A 35 4.12 8.17 5.87
N HIS A 36 3.74 7.20 6.71
CA HIS A 36 4.36 6.99 8.02
C HIS A 36 5.86 6.67 7.93
N LEU A 37 6.25 5.79 6.99
CA LEU A 37 7.66 5.47 6.76
C LEU A 37 8.46 6.68 6.25
N MET A 38 7.88 7.51 5.38
CA MET A 38 8.49 8.75 4.91
C MET A 38 8.71 9.74 6.06
N LYS A 39 7.70 9.96 6.92
CA LYS A 39 7.83 10.83 8.11
C LYS A 39 8.88 10.31 9.11
N ALA A 40 9.03 8.99 9.21
CA ALA A 40 10.05 8.37 10.03
C ALA A 40 11.45 8.34 9.38
N GLY A 41 11.61 8.86 8.15
CA GLY A 41 12.87 8.89 7.40
C GLY A 41 13.32 7.51 6.88
N LYS A 42 12.44 6.50 6.92
CA LYS A 42 12.72 5.14 6.42
C LYS A 42 12.54 5.00 4.91
N ILE A 43 11.77 5.91 4.32
CA ILE A 43 11.70 6.14 2.88
C ILE A 43 12.18 7.58 2.65
N HIS A 44 13.20 7.73 1.82
CA HIS A 44 13.74 9.02 1.41
C HIS A 44 14.48 8.89 0.07
N ASP A 45 14.54 10.00 -0.66
CA ASP A 45 15.23 10.06 -1.95
C ASP A 45 16.76 9.94 -1.79
N TYR A 46 17.38 9.26 -2.74
CA TYR A 46 18.82 9.21 -2.96
C TYR A 46 19.13 9.13 -4.45
N GLU A 47 20.35 9.50 -4.83
CA GLU A 47 20.81 9.46 -6.22
C GLU A 47 21.78 8.31 -6.45
N ILE A 48 21.64 7.63 -7.59
CA ILE A 48 22.60 6.64 -8.09
C ILE A 48 23.32 7.22 -9.30
N GLU A 49 24.65 7.32 -9.22
CA GLU A 49 25.47 7.61 -10.39
C GLU A 49 25.48 6.39 -11.32
N THR A 50 25.20 6.59 -12.60
CA THR A 50 25.22 5.51 -13.59
C THR A 50 26.25 5.78 -14.70
N ASP A 51 27.21 4.87 -14.81
CA ASP A 51 28.14 4.79 -15.95
C ASP A 51 27.55 3.84 -17.00
N SER A 52 26.41 4.17 -17.61
CA SER A 52 25.86 3.31 -18.66
C SER A 52 26.26 3.79 -20.07
N GLY A 53 27.03 2.93 -20.74
CA GLY A 53 27.71 3.16 -22.03
C GLY A 53 26.81 3.36 -23.26
N SER A 54 27.46 3.37 -24.43
CA SER A 54 26.89 3.75 -25.73
C SER A 54 25.93 2.71 -26.32
N GLY A 55 24.62 2.95 -26.23
CA GLY A 55 23.59 2.28 -27.01
C GLY A 55 22.48 3.24 -27.43
N PRO A 56 21.60 2.83 -28.37
CA PRO A 56 20.71 3.76 -29.08
C PRO A 56 19.62 4.43 -28.22
N ASN A 57 19.41 3.95 -26.99
CA ASN A 57 18.46 4.51 -26.01
C ASN A 57 19.14 4.94 -24.68
N HIS A 58 20.45 5.20 -24.68
CA HIS A 58 21.14 5.60 -23.45
C HIS A 58 21.05 7.11 -23.20
N HIS A 59 20.64 7.46 -21.98
CA HIS A 59 20.92 8.76 -21.40
C HIS A 59 22.43 8.83 -21.13
N SER A 60 23.11 9.76 -21.79
CA SER A 60 24.50 10.14 -21.49
C SER A 60 24.64 10.50 -20.01
N HIS A 61 25.61 9.93 -19.28
CA HIS A 61 26.01 10.28 -17.91
C HIS A 61 24.91 10.97 -17.07
N GLY A 62 24.15 10.20 -16.29
CA GLY A 62 23.04 10.72 -15.50
C GLY A 62 22.96 10.14 -14.10
N THR A 63 22.42 10.93 -13.18
CA THR A 63 21.95 10.47 -11.87
C THR A 63 20.51 9.97 -11.99
N ILE A 64 20.22 8.83 -11.37
CA ILE A 64 18.85 8.31 -11.24
C ILE A 64 18.39 8.55 -9.81
N THR A 65 17.32 9.34 -9.64
CA THR A 65 16.65 9.52 -8.35
C THR A 65 15.87 8.26 -7.98
N ASN A 66 16.05 7.79 -6.76
CA ASN A 66 15.45 6.58 -6.20
C ASN A 66 15.04 6.80 -4.76
N GLU A 67 14.17 5.95 -4.24
CA GLU A 67 13.83 5.95 -2.82
C GLU A 67 14.45 4.75 -2.09
N THR A 68 14.86 4.97 -0.85
CA THR A 68 15.02 3.87 0.12
C THR A 68 13.66 3.31 0.52
N GLY A 69 13.62 2.17 1.19
CA GLY A 69 12.36 1.63 1.70
C GLY A 69 12.41 0.16 2.04
N PRO A 70 11.26 -0.43 2.41
CA PRO A 70 11.16 -1.86 2.68
C PRO A 70 11.39 -2.67 1.40
N ASN A 71 11.82 -3.91 1.52
CA ASN A 71 11.75 -4.92 0.44
C ASN A 71 10.88 -6.12 0.82
N ALA A 72 10.27 -6.07 2.01
CA ALA A 72 9.36 -7.07 2.52
C ALA A 72 8.25 -6.42 3.36
N ILE A 73 7.09 -7.06 3.40
CA ILE A 73 5.95 -6.68 4.24
C ILE A 73 5.58 -7.88 5.10
N LEU A 74 5.53 -7.69 6.42
CA LEU A 74 4.90 -8.64 7.34
C LEU A 74 3.45 -8.21 7.56
N LEU A 75 2.52 -9.06 7.13
CA LEU A 75 1.09 -8.84 7.20
C LEU A 75 0.53 -9.23 8.58
N SER A 76 -0.47 -8.48 9.03
CA SER A 76 -1.29 -8.82 10.19
C SER A 76 -2.12 -10.07 9.90
N ASP A 77 -2.21 -10.98 10.87
CA ASP A 77 -3.13 -12.12 10.88
C ASP A 77 -4.60 -11.68 10.80
N LEU A 78 -4.89 -10.51 11.35
CA LEU A 78 -6.21 -9.90 11.36
C LEU A 78 -6.37 -9.02 10.12
N SER A 79 -7.51 -9.11 9.44
CA SER A 79 -7.86 -8.22 8.32
C SER A 79 -8.30 -6.83 8.80
N VAL A 80 -8.92 -6.75 9.97
CA VAL A 80 -9.43 -5.53 10.59
C VAL A 80 -9.02 -5.49 12.05
N GLN A 81 -8.54 -4.33 12.51
CA GLN A 81 -8.28 -4.04 13.92
C GLN A 81 -8.97 -2.73 14.29
N LYS A 82 -9.78 -2.76 15.35
CA LYS A 82 -10.46 -1.57 15.89
C LYS A 82 -11.39 -0.82 14.92
N GLY A 83 -11.81 -1.48 13.83
CA GLY A 83 -12.68 -0.90 12.81
C GLY A 83 -11.96 -0.58 11.50
N ASP A 84 -10.63 -0.55 11.53
CA ASP A 84 -9.80 -0.17 10.38
C ASP A 84 -9.12 -1.39 9.74
N PHE A 85 -8.85 -1.31 8.43
CA PHE A 85 -8.09 -2.32 7.72
C PHE A 85 -6.64 -2.41 8.24
N ALA A 86 -6.20 -3.63 8.52
CA ALA A 86 -4.85 -3.89 9.03
C ALA A 86 -3.83 -4.26 7.94
N ASN A 87 -4.30 -4.55 6.73
CA ASN A 87 -3.48 -4.96 5.58
C ASN A 87 -3.95 -4.27 4.28
N LEU A 88 -3.20 -3.26 3.84
CA LEU A 88 -3.34 -2.51 2.60
C LEU A 88 -1.94 -2.37 1.96
N ALA A 89 -1.54 -3.42 1.25
CA ALA A 89 -0.16 -3.57 0.76
C ALA A 89 0.11 -2.93 -0.61
N GLU A 90 -0.88 -2.34 -1.27
CA GLU A 90 -0.75 -1.84 -2.64
C GLU A 90 0.28 -0.72 -2.75
N PHE A 91 0.12 0.39 -2.04
CA PHE A 91 1.09 1.50 -2.12
C PHE A 91 2.50 1.14 -1.65
N PRO A 92 2.70 0.37 -0.56
CA PRO A 92 4.02 -0.15 -0.22
C PRO A 92 4.65 -1.01 -1.34
N VAL A 93 3.85 -1.85 -2.01
CA VAL A 93 4.32 -2.63 -3.16
C VAL A 93 4.66 -1.73 -4.35
N LEU A 94 3.80 -0.76 -4.68
CA LEU A 94 4.07 0.19 -5.77
C LEU A 94 5.32 1.02 -5.49
N GLN A 95 5.55 1.40 -4.23
CA GLN A 95 6.77 2.09 -3.82
C GLN A 95 8.01 1.22 -4.08
N MET A 96 8.00 -0.06 -3.71
CA MET A 96 9.10 -1.00 -4.01
C MET A 96 9.34 -1.18 -5.52
N LEU A 97 8.27 -1.42 -6.28
CA LEU A 97 8.38 -1.72 -7.71
C LEU A 97 8.84 -0.50 -8.52
N TYR A 98 8.26 0.68 -8.25
CA TYR A 98 8.43 1.87 -9.08
C TYR A 98 9.36 2.93 -8.49
N ARG A 99 9.29 3.21 -7.18
CA ARG A 99 10.05 4.31 -6.55
C ARG A 99 11.44 3.87 -6.09
N GLN A 100 11.58 2.61 -5.66
CA GLN A 100 12.89 1.98 -5.50
C GLN A 100 13.42 1.37 -6.81
N GLY A 101 12.58 1.27 -7.84
CA GLY A 101 12.96 0.83 -9.18
C GLY A 101 13.21 -0.68 -9.32
N MET A 102 12.61 -1.52 -8.48
CA MET A 102 12.78 -2.99 -8.54
C MET A 102 12.19 -3.62 -9.82
N LEU A 103 11.20 -2.97 -10.47
CA LEU A 103 10.56 -3.46 -11.69
C LEU A 103 11.02 -2.72 -12.95
N LEU A 104 11.67 -1.57 -12.81
CA LEU A 104 11.98 -0.68 -13.92
C LEU A 104 13.06 -1.30 -14.83
N PRO A 105 12.83 -1.44 -16.16
CA PRO A 105 13.83 -2.01 -17.06
C PRO A 105 15.14 -1.22 -17.06
N ASN A 106 16.26 -1.93 -17.02
CA ASN A 106 17.63 -1.37 -16.99
C ASN A 106 17.94 -0.50 -15.75
N HIS A 107 17.07 -0.53 -14.74
CA HIS A 107 17.30 0.19 -13.50
C HIS A 107 18.32 -0.56 -12.60
N PRO A 108 19.28 0.11 -11.93
CA PRO A 108 20.28 -0.55 -11.09
C PRO A 108 19.69 -1.44 -9.99
N ASN A 109 18.55 -1.06 -9.43
CA ASN A 109 17.86 -1.82 -8.37
C ASN A 109 16.96 -2.95 -8.93
N ASN A 110 16.79 -3.05 -10.24
CA ASN A 110 16.09 -4.19 -10.85
C ASN A 110 17.06 -5.37 -11.00
N THR A 111 17.25 -6.09 -9.89
CA THR A 111 18.12 -7.28 -9.81
C THR A 111 17.39 -8.58 -10.17
N GLY A 112 16.11 -8.49 -10.53
CA GLY A 112 15.20 -9.64 -10.66
C GLY A 112 14.64 -10.16 -9.33
N ALA A 113 15.04 -9.57 -8.20
CA ALA A 113 14.42 -9.83 -6.90
C ALA A 113 13.00 -9.27 -6.85
N LYS A 114 12.11 -9.96 -6.13
CA LYS A 114 10.71 -9.55 -5.95
C LYS A 114 10.48 -9.11 -4.50
N PRO A 115 9.65 -8.08 -4.27
CA PRO A 115 9.17 -7.79 -2.93
C PRO A 115 8.54 -9.01 -2.25
N LEU A 116 8.78 -9.16 -0.95
CA LEU A 116 8.28 -10.29 -0.17
C LEU A 116 6.97 -9.92 0.56
N LEU A 117 5.95 -10.76 0.46
CA LEU A 117 4.77 -10.72 1.32
C LEU A 117 4.83 -11.88 2.32
N ILE A 118 5.01 -11.55 3.59
CA ILE A 118 5.20 -12.49 4.70
C ILE A 118 3.93 -12.54 5.54
N GLY A 119 3.41 -13.74 5.83
CA GLY A 119 2.25 -13.90 6.70
C GLY A 119 1.61 -15.28 6.58
N GLN A 120 0.44 -15.46 7.20
CA GLN A 120 -0.35 -16.69 7.02
C GLN A 120 -0.85 -16.84 5.58
N GLU A 121 -1.03 -18.09 5.13
CA GLU A 121 -1.39 -18.42 3.75
C GLU A 121 -2.62 -17.66 3.26
N ASN A 122 -3.70 -17.69 4.04
CA ASN A 122 -4.96 -17.03 3.70
C ASN A 122 -4.81 -15.51 3.58
N VAL A 123 -4.00 -14.89 4.43
CA VAL A 123 -3.77 -13.43 4.43
C VAL A 123 -2.91 -13.02 3.24
N VAL A 124 -1.81 -13.74 2.98
CA VAL A 124 -0.95 -13.50 1.83
C VAL A 124 -1.75 -13.66 0.54
N ASN A 125 -2.52 -14.74 0.40
CA ASN A 125 -3.37 -14.96 -0.77
C ASN A 125 -4.44 -13.86 -0.93
N ALA A 126 -5.03 -13.37 0.17
CA ALA A 126 -5.97 -12.26 0.11
C ALA A 126 -5.31 -10.98 -0.41
N GLN A 127 -4.10 -10.64 0.07
CA GLN A 127 -3.35 -9.47 -0.41
C GLN A 127 -2.88 -9.62 -1.86
N MET A 128 -2.44 -10.81 -2.28
CA MET A 128 -2.09 -11.08 -3.67
C MET A 128 -3.28 -10.87 -4.62
N ASN A 129 -4.48 -11.32 -4.22
CA ASN A 129 -5.72 -11.10 -4.97
C ASN A 129 -6.17 -9.63 -4.95
N TYR A 130 -6.04 -8.97 -3.81
CA TYR A 130 -6.33 -7.54 -3.68
C TYR A 130 -5.46 -6.72 -4.64
N ILE A 131 -4.14 -6.92 -4.64
CA ILE A 131 -3.21 -6.22 -5.55
C ILE A 131 -3.50 -6.57 -7.03
N TYR A 132 -3.85 -7.82 -7.32
CA TYR A 132 -4.26 -8.22 -8.68
C TYR A 132 -5.49 -7.42 -9.15
N ARG A 133 -6.48 -7.25 -8.27
CA ARG A 133 -7.70 -6.49 -8.54
C ARG A 133 -7.46 -4.98 -8.57
N GLY A 134 -6.56 -4.45 -7.76
CA GLY A 134 -6.13 -3.04 -7.86
C GLY A 134 -5.52 -2.75 -9.23
N ASN A 135 -4.54 -3.57 -9.62
CA ASN A 135 -3.82 -3.39 -10.89
C ASN A 135 -4.70 -3.59 -12.14
N TYR A 136 -5.62 -4.55 -12.12
CA TYR A 136 -6.36 -4.95 -13.31
C TYR A 136 -7.88 -4.75 -13.26
N GLY A 137 -8.48 -4.51 -12.09
CA GLY A 137 -9.93 -4.43 -11.93
C GLY A 137 -10.68 -5.69 -12.41
N LEU A 138 -11.65 -5.49 -13.32
CA LEU A 138 -12.33 -6.58 -14.03
C LEU A 138 -11.35 -7.25 -15.00
N THR A 139 -11.16 -8.57 -14.92
CA THR A 139 -10.01 -9.23 -15.59
C THR A 139 -10.40 -10.13 -16.75
N SER A 140 -11.68 -10.16 -17.10
CA SER A 140 -12.22 -10.98 -18.18
C SER A 140 -13.33 -10.22 -18.92
N LEU A 141 -13.64 -10.65 -20.14
CA LEU A 141 -14.79 -10.11 -20.87
C LEU A 141 -16.10 -10.44 -20.13
N GLU A 142 -16.16 -11.62 -19.51
CA GLU A 142 -17.27 -12.07 -18.69
C GLU A 142 -17.50 -11.14 -17.49
N ASP A 143 -16.43 -10.73 -16.79
CA ASP A 143 -16.49 -9.79 -15.67
C ASP A 143 -17.06 -8.43 -16.14
N ILE A 144 -16.60 -7.94 -17.30
CA ILE A 144 -17.08 -6.66 -17.84
C ILE A 144 -18.55 -6.75 -18.25
N LEU A 145 -18.97 -7.84 -18.91
CA LEU A 145 -20.37 -8.08 -19.27
C LEU A 145 -21.26 -8.17 -18.03
N ALA A 146 -20.80 -8.77 -16.94
CA ALA A 146 -21.54 -8.90 -15.70
C ALA A 146 -21.85 -7.55 -15.03
N SER A 147 -21.12 -6.48 -15.37
CA SER A 147 -21.44 -5.10 -14.93
C SER A 147 -22.67 -4.49 -15.62
N GLY A 148 -23.23 -5.17 -16.63
CA GLY A 148 -24.33 -4.66 -17.45
C GLY A 148 -23.88 -3.87 -18.68
N MET A 149 -22.56 -3.82 -18.96
CA MET A 149 -22.00 -3.17 -20.13
C MET A 149 -22.42 -3.90 -21.43
N PRO A 150 -22.88 -3.19 -22.48
CA PRO A 150 -23.17 -3.80 -23.77
C PRO A 150 -21.93 -4.50 -24.35
N ARG A 151 -22.13 -5.65 -25.03
CA ARG A 151 -21.04 -6.49 -25.53
C ARG A 151 -19.99 -5.75 -26.35
N GLU A 152 -20.42 -4.91 -27.29
CA GLU A 152 -19.50 -4.13 -28.14
C GLU A 152 -18.57 -3.23 -27.31
N GLN A 153 -19.13 -2.56 -26.29
CA GLN A 153 -18.34 -1.73 -25.37
C GLN A 153 -17.45 -2.58 -24.47
N ALA A 154 -17.93 -3.75 -24.03
CA ALA A 154 -17.16 -4.67 -23.19
C ALA A 154 -15.94 -5.24 -23.93
N GLU A 155 -16.11 -5.62 -25.20
CA GLU A 155 -15.03 -6.09 -26.07
C GLU A 155 -14.00 -4.97 -26.32
N GLU A 156 -14.45 -3.73 -26.53
CA GLU A 156 -13.58 -2.56 -26.64
C GLU A 156 -12.80 -2.29 -25.34
N MET A 157 -13.46 -2.36 -24.18
CA MET A 157 -12.78 -2.19 -22.89
C MET A 157 -11.76 -3.28 -22.65
N MET A 158 -12.08 -4.54 -22.96
CA MET A 158 -11.12 -5.63 -22.83
C MET A 158 -9.91 -5.42 -23.74
N ARG A 159 -10.12 -4.94 -24.97
CA ARG A 159 -9.03 -4.59 -25.90
C ARG A 159 -8.11 -3.51 -25.34
N ILE A 160 -8.67 -2.41 -24.81
CA ILE A 160 -7.90 -1.32 -24.20
C ILE A 160 -7.12 -1.85 -22.98
N LYS A 161 -7.76 -2.64 -22.13
CA LYS A 161 -7.12 -3.22 -20.94
C LYS A 161 -5.94 -4.12 -21.31
N LEU A 162 -6.12 -5.00 -22.29
CA LEU A 162 -5.02 -5.84 -22.78
C LEU A 162 -3.90 -5.02 -23.39
N PHE A 163 -4.20 -3.91 -24.08
CA PHE A 163 -3.17 -3.01 -24.59
C PHE A 163 -2.29 -2.44 -23.47
N PHE A 164 -2.90 -1.92 -22.39
CA PHE A 164 -2.15 -1.43 -21.22
C PHE A 164 -1.49 -2.54 -20.40
N ALA A 165 -2.03 -3.76 -20.44
CA ALA A 165 -1.42 -4.95 -19.84
C ALA A 165 -0.39 -5.64 -20.76
N PHE A 166 0.07 -4.98 -21.83
CA PHE A 166 1.06 -5.53 -22.77
C PHE A 166 0.66 -6.88 -23.38
N GLY A 167 -0.64 -7.06 -23.62
CA GLY A 167 -1.25 -8.22 -24.26
C GLY A 167 -1.74 -9.30 -23.29
N GLU A 168 -1.40 -9.24 -22.00
CA GLU A 168 -1.73 -10.32 -21.05
C GLU A 168 -1.92 -9.80 -19.62
N ILE A 169 -3.00 -10.24 -18.97
CA ILE A 169 -3.22 -10.00 -17.54
C ILE A 169 -2.46 -11.07 -16.75
N ARG A 170 -1.51 -10.65 -15.92
CA ARG A 170 -0.57 -11.54 -15.23
C ARG A 170 -0.90 -11.69 -13.74
N PRO A 171 -0.62 -12.84 -13.13
CA PRO A 171 -0.83 -13.01 -11.69
C PRO A 171 0.15 -12.14 -10.89
N SER A 172 -0.25 -11.72 -9.69
CA SER A 172 0.61 -10.93 -8.78
C SER A 172 1.92 -11.64 -8.42
N SER A 173 1.98 -12.98 -8.54
CA SER A 173 3.20 -13.78 -8.35
C SER A 173 4.31 -13.46 -9.35
N ASP A 174 3.99 -12.82 -10.49
CA ASP A 174 4.99 -12.33 -11.43
C ASP A 174 5.76 -11.13 -10.85
N LEU A 175 5.13 -10.37 -9.95
CA LEU A 175 5.68 -9.16 -9.33
C LEU A 175 6.16 -9.40 -7.89
N LEU A 176 5.51 -10.30 -7.15
CA LEU A 176 5.68 -10.49 -5.71
C LEU A 176 6.06 -11.94 -5.37
N HIS A 177 6.77 -12.11 -4.26
CA HIS A 177 7.07 -13.42 -3.70
C HIS A 177 6.33 -13.63 -2.37
N SER A 178 5.55 -14.71 -2.29
CA SER A 178 4.82 -15.11 -1.08
C SER A 178 5.72 -15.91 -0.15
N VAL A 179 5.80 -15.49 1.12
CA VAL A 179 6.49 -16.23 2.19
C VAL A 179 5.48 -16.61 3.26
N ILE A 180 5.05 -17.87 3.25
CA ILE A 180 3.99 -18.35 4.13
C ILE A 180 4.57 -18.77 5.49
N VAL A 181 4.06 -18.17 6.58
CA VAL A 181 4.49 -18.44 7.95
C VAL A 181 3.31 -18.83 8.83
N ASP A 182 2.92 -20.12 8.78
CA ASP A 182 1.80 -20.64 9.57
C ASP A 182 2.25 -21.18 10.94
N HIS A 183 2.86 -22.36 10.95
CA HIS A 183 3.18 -23.10 12.19
C HIS A 183 4.67 -23.35 12.40
N GLN A 184 5.44 -23.46 11.33
CA GLN A 184 6.88 -23.77 11.40
C GLN A 184 7.70 -22.53 11.12
N PRO A 185 8.93 -22.44 11.66
CA PRO A 185 9.91 -21.44 11.25
C PRO A 185 10.17 -21.50 9.75
N VAL A 186 10.13 -20.36 9.08
CA VAL A 186 10.42 -20.24 7.63
C VAL A 186 11.55 -19.26 7.40
N GLU A 187 12.47 -19.61 6.51
CA GLU A 187 13.52 -18.68 6.07
C GLU A 187 12.93 -17.71 5.05
N VAL A 188 13.12 -16.41 5.31
CA VAL A 188 12.58 -15.31 4.49
C VAL A 188 13.62 -14.86 3.47
N LEU A 189 14.84 -14.54 3.93
CA LEU A 189 15.91 -14.05 3.06
C LEU A 189 17.27 -14.20 3.76
N ASN A 190 18.28 -14.70 3.03
CA ASN A 190 19.68 -14.71 3.45
C ASN A 190 19.94 -15.20 4.89
N GLY A 191 19.26 -16.27 5.33
CA GLY A 191 19.39 -16.85 6.67
C GLY A 191 18.51 -16.21 7.77
N VAL A 192 17.72 -15.18 7.47
CA VAL A 192 16.71 -14.65 8.39
C VAL A 192 15.52 -15.59 8.44
N LYS A 193 15.15 -16.06 9.63
CA LYS A 193 13.99 -16.91 9.85
C LYS A 193 12.88 -16.13 10.55
N VAL A 194 11.63 -16.44 10.23
CA VAL A 194 10.45 -15.90 10.89
C VAL A 194 9.63 -17.03 11.49
N VAL A 195 9.17 -16.82 12.71
CA VAL A 195 8.31 -17.75 13.44
C VAL A 195 7.06 -17.03 13.89
N ARG A 196 5.89 -17.55 13.53
CA ARG A 196 4.63 -17.09 14.10
C ARG A 196 4.43 -17.69 15.49
N LYS A 197 4.39 -16.85 16.53
CA LYS A 197 4.33 -17.29 17.94
C LYS A 197 2.89 -17.41 18.44
N LYS A 198 2.06 -16.43 18.08
CA LYS A 198 0.64 -16.32 18.40
C LYS A 198 0.02 -15.32 17.42
N VAL A 199 -1.28 -15.06 17.55
CA VAL A 199 -1.99 -14.10 16.70
C VAL A 199 -1.26 -12.75 16.72
N ASN A 200 -0.88 -12.27 15.54
CA ASN A 200 -0.19 -11.00 15.29
C ASN A 200 1.20 -10.86 15.95
N CYS A 201 1.78 -11.93 16.48
CA CYS A 201 3.12 -11.87 17.08
C CYS A 201 4.08 -12.81 16.37
N TYR A 202 5.14 -12.22 15.83
CA TYR A 202 6.13 -12.87 15.01
C TYR A 202 7.53 -12.65 15.59
N GLU A 203 8.36 -13.68 15.56
CA GLU A 203 9.76 -13.61 15.98
C GLU A 203 10.66 -13.71 14.74
N PHE A 204 11.50 -12.71 14.53
CA PHE A 204 12.58 -12.73 13.53
C PHE A 204 13.85 -13.21 14.20
N ILE A 205 14.56 -14.14 13.56
CA ILE A 205 15.77 -14.77 14.06
C ILE A 205 16.85 -14.65 12.99
N TYR A 206 18.01 -14.12 13.36
CA TYR A 206 19.17 -14.04 12.48
C TYR A 206 20.44 -14.31 13.28
N LYS A 207 21.16 -15.38 12.91
CA LYS A 207 22.33 -15.88 13.64
C LYS A 207 21.98 -16.12 15.12
N ASP A 208 22.59 -15.36 16.02
CA ASP A 208 22.47 -15.45 17.48
C ASP A 208 21.50 -14.41 18.09
N GLU A 209 20.82 -13.61 17.25
CA GLU A 209 19.86 -12.60 17.68
C GLU A 209 18.43 -12.96 17.29
N SER A 210 17.47 -12.57 18.13
CA SER A 210 16.05 -12.57 17.78
C SER A 210 15.33 -11.32 18.28
N VAL A 211 14.26 -10.95 17.57
CA VAL A 211 13.37 -9.85 17.96
C VAL A 211 11.92 -10.25 17.71
N GLU A 212 11.05 -9.99 18.69
CA GLU A 212 9.61 -10.16 18.54
C GLU A 212 8.96 -8.87 18.03
N VAL A 213 8.01 -9.01 17.12
CA VAL A 213 7.16 -7.96 16.57
C VAL A 213 5.71 -8.31 16.91
N ASP A 214 5.03 -7.43 17.64
CA ASP A 214 3.63 -7.56 18.02
C ASP A 214 2.80 -6.51 17.28
N LEU A 215 1.99 -6.95 16.31
CA LEU A 215 1.16 -6.11 15.45
C LEU A 215 -0.22 -5.78 16.06
N ASN A 216 -0.49 -6.25 17.29
CA ASN A 216 -1.77 -5.98 17.95
C ASN A 216 -1.86 -4.53 18.42
N LEU A 217 -3.01 -3.89 18.19
CA LEU A 217 -3.32 -2.60 18.79
C LEU A 217 -3.73 -2.76 20.26
N ALA A 218 -3.12 -1.96 21.14
CA ALA A 218 -3.52 -1.91 22.55
C ALA A 218 -4.97 -1.39 22.71
N LYS A 219 -5.51 -1.48 23.94
CA LYS A 219 -6.93 -1.12 24.22
C LYS A 219 -7.31 0.29 23.73
N ASN A 220 -6.39 1.24 23.85
CA ASN A 220 -6.57 2.66 23.53
C ASN A 220 -5.75 3.10 22.31
N GLU A 221 -5.22 2.17 21.53
CA GLU A 221 -4.52 2.47 20.28
C GLU A 221 -5.49 2.28 19.09
N THR A 222 -5.37 3.17 18.12
CA THR A 222 -5.94 3.10 16.77
C THR A 222 -4.81 3.33 15.78
N TYR A 223 -5.01 2.99 14.51
CA TYR A 223 -4.06 3.46 13.50
C TYR A 223 -4.08 4.98 13.43
N GLU A 224 -2.90 5.56 13.20
CA GLU A 224 -2.69 7.01 13.27
C GLU A 224 -2.84 7.61 11.87
N THR A 225 -3.49 8.78 11.78
CA THR A 225 -3.50 9.58 10.55
C THR A 225 -2.17 10.32 10.41
N PRO A 226 -1.47 10.24 9.27
CA PRO A 226 -0.13 10.82 9.16
C PRO A 226 -0.15 12.35 9.05
N TYR A 227 -1.25 12.97 8.63
CA TYR A 227 -1.39 14.41 8.42
C TYR A 227 -2.29 15.07 9.47
N GLN A 228 -2.31 16.41 9.50
CA GLN A 228 -3.19 17.20 10.34
C GLN A 228 -4.12 18.03 9.47
N LEU A 229 -5.39 18.14 9.85
CA LEU A 229 -6.37 18.94 9.14
C LEU A 229 -6.83 20.13 9.99
N GLU A 230 -6.97 21.28 9.33
CA GLU A 230 -7.62 22.43 9.93
C GLU A 230 -9.14 22.27 9.89
N ASN A 231 -9.83 22.80 10.90
CA ASN A 231 -11.27 22.78 10.92
C ASN A 231 -11.84 23.78 9.92
N HIS A 232 -12.63 23.31 8.98
CA HIS A 232 -13.31 24.13 7.99
C HIS A 232 -14.82 24.04 8.16
N TYR A 233 -15.51 25.16 8.06
CA TYR A 233 -16.97 25.16 8.12
C TYR A 233 -17.56 24.78 6.77
N PHE A 234 -18.11 23.56 6.68
CA PHE A 234 -18.83 23.09 5.51
C PHE A 234 -20.21 23.77 5.38
N LYS A 235 -20.38 24.60 4.34
CA LYS A 235 -21.68 25.23 4.03
C LYS A 235 -22.59 24.25 3.30
N ARG A 236 -23.69 23.89 3.95
CA ARG A 236 -24.76 23.04 3.40
C ARG A 236 -25.69 23.85 2.51
N GLU A 237 -25.21 24.16 1.31
CA GLU A 237 -25.98 24.85 0.28
C GLU A 237 -26.87 23.87 -0.49
N TYR A 238 -27.73 24.37 -1.39
CA TYR A 238 -28.54 23.52 -2.27
C TYR A 238 -27.66 22.55 -3.09
N PHE A 239 -26.55 23.06 -3.62
CA PHE A 239 -25.51 22.26 -4.25
C PHE A 239 -24.16 22.88 -3.89
N SER A 240 -23.28 22.10 -3.27
CA SER A 240 -21.89 22.50 -3.02
C SER A 240 -20.97 21.30 -3.14
N VAL A 241 -19.72 21.58 -3.51
CA VAL A 241 -18.64 20.59 -3.57
C VAL A 241 -17.49 21.13 -2.73
N VAL A 242 -16.95 20.29 -1.87
CA VAL A 242 -15.72 20.57 -1.12
C VAL A 242 -14.72 19.46 -1.41
N HIS A 243 -13.56 19.84 -1.92
CA HIS A 243 -12.42 18.94 -2.07
C HIS A 243 -11.80 18.75 -0.70
N THR A 244 -11.79 17.51 -0.23
CA THR A 244 -11.31 17.16 1.11
C THR A 244 -9.93 16.52 1.09
N GLY A 245 -9.41 16.21 -0.10
CA GLY A 245 -8.04 15.78 -0.31
C GLY A 245 -7.63 15.95 -1.77
N GLU A 246 -6.34 16.21 -1.97
CA GLU A 246 -5.71 16.39 -3.28
C GLU A 246 -4.37 15.63 -3.38
N GLY A 247 -4.05 14.81 -2.36
CA GLY A 247 -2.87 13.97 -2.35
C GLY A 247 -3.14 12.58 -2.94
N ASP A 248 -2.14 11.72 -2.83
CA ASP A 248 -2.16 10.30 -3.17
C ASP A 248 -1.67 9.47 -1.96
N GLY A 249 -1.41 8.18 -2.14
CA GLY A 249 -0.84 7.34 -1.08
C GLY A 249 0.62 7.63 -0.70
N TRP A 250 1.26 8.64 -1.30
CA TRP A 250 2.63 9.10 -1.00
C TRP A 250 2.71 10.52 -0.43
N ASP A 251 1.67 11.36 -0.62
CA ASP A 251 1.64 12.73 -0.06
C ASP A 251 1.51 12.70 1.48
N ILE A 252 2.57 13.11 2.16
CA ILE A 252 2.65 13.05 3.63
C ILE A 252 1.86 14.16 4.35
N ASP A 253 1.46 15.21 3.63
CA ASP A 253 0.87 16.42 4.20
C ASP A 253 -0.63 16.53 3.91
N ARG A 254 -1.14 15.80 2.92
CA ARG A 254 -2.54 15.88 2.48
C ARG A 254 -3.27 14.53 2.49
N PRO A 255 -4.59 14.52 2.74
CA PRO A 255 -5.43 13.36 2.46
C PRO A 255 -5.39 12.99 0.99
N CYS A 256 -5.62 11.70 0.70
CA CYS A 256 -5.83 11.22 -0.66
C CYS A 256 -7.02 11.92 -1.33
N MET A 257 -7.04 11.94 -2.66
CA MET A 257 -8.11 12.55 -3.44
C MET A 257 -9.49 12.08 -2.94
N ALA A 258 -10.30 13.05 -2.52
CA ALA A 258 -11.68 12.82 -2.12
C ALA A 258 -12.47 14.13 -2.21
N SER A 259 -13.78 14.03 -2.41
CA SER A 259 -14.67 15.19 -2.39
C SER A 259 -15.99 14.91 -1.69
N VAL A 260 -16.50 15.92 -1.01
CA VAL A 260 -17.81 15.90 -0.36
C VAL A 260 -18.77 16.76 -1.18
N ILE A 261 -19.90 16.18 -1.58
CA ILE A 261 -20.98 16.87 -2.29
C ILE A 261 -22.15 17.05 -1.33
N CYS A 262 -22.63 18.28 -1.20
CA CYS A 262 -23.97 18.54 -0.68
C CYS A 262 -24.93 18.70 -1.85
N PHE A 263 -26.05 17.97 -1.85
CA PHE A 263 -27.16 18.21 -2.74
C PHE A 263 -28.48 18.14 -1.96
N GLN A 264 -29.24 19.25 -1.94
CA GLN A 264 -30.48 19.37 -1.17
C GLN A 264 -30.33 19.02 0.32
N GLY A 265 -29.19 19.40 0.92
CA GLY A 265 -28.86 19.10 2.32
C GLY A 265 -28.36 17.67 2.58
N LYS A 266 -28.35 16.80 1.57
CA LYS A 266 -27.81 15.44 1.64
C LYS A 266 -26.34 15.42 1.30
N ILE A 267 -25.58 14.57 1.99
CA ILE A 267 -24.14 14.44 1.81
C ILE A 267 -23.82 13.20 0.98
N PHE A 268 -22.98 13.37 -0.04
CA PHE A 268 -22.43 12.29 -0.84
C PHE A 268 -20.91 12.40 -0.88
N LEU A 269 -20.22 11.27 -0.99
CA LEU A 269 -18.77 11.23 -1.10
C LEU A 269 -18.37 10.80 -2.52
N ILE A 270 -17.37 11.47 -3.09
CA ILE A 270 -16.57 10.95 -4.20
C ILE A 270 -15.28 10.45 -3.59
N ASP A 271 -15.07 9.14 -3.70
CA ASP A 271 -14.01 8.38 -3.06
C ASP A 271 -13.99 8.49 -1.54
N VAL A 272 -13.43 7.46 -0.92
CA VAL A 272 -13.36 7.28 0.53
C VAL A 272 -12.00 6.70 0.84
N GLY A 273 -10.97 7.54 0.68
CA GLY A 273 -9.59 7.18 0.98
C GLY A 273 -9.33 6.97 2.47
N PRO A 274 -8.11 6.58 2.83
CA PRO A 274 -7.67 6.41 4.21
C PRO A 274 -8.07 7.55 5.14
N ASN A 275 -8.50 7.20 6.36
CA ASN A 275 -8.82 8.15 7.43
C ASN A 275 -10.02 9.08 7.12
N ILE A 276 -11.01 8.65 6.31
CA ILE A 276 -12.16 9.49 5.95
C ILE A 276 -12.91 10.07 7.17
N ALA A 277 -13.03 9.32 8.26
CA ALA A 277 -13.70 9.82 9.46
C ALA A 277 -12.98 11.05 10.05
N HIS A 278 -11.65 11.07 10.02
CA HIS A 278 -10.86 12.24 10.43
C HIS A 278 -11.14 13.43 9.49
N THR A 279 -11.18 13.17 8.19
CA THR A 279 -11.47 14.17 7.15
C THR A 279 -12.87 14.77 7.24
N LEU A 280 -13.90 13.96 7.47
CA LEU A 280 -15.29 14.43 7.63
C LEU A 280 -15.46 15.24 8.91
N ASN A 281 -14.85 14.80 10.01
CA ASN A 281 -14.88 15.53 11.28
C ASN A 281 -14.24 16.92 11.14
N ALA A 282 -13.14 17.05 10.38
CA ALA A 282 -12.47 18.34 10.14
C ALA A 282 -13.38 19.34 9.40
N ILE A 283 -14.36 18.87 8.63
CA ILE A 283 -15.32 19.74 7.95
C ILE A 283 -16.69 19.83 8.66
N GLY A 284 -16.84 19.20 9.84
CA GLY A 284 -18.09 19.20 10.61
C GLY A 284 -19.20 18.33 9.99
N VAL A 285 -18.81 17.23 9.34
CA VAL A 285 -19.73 16.21 8.82
C VAL A 285 -19.54 14.92 9.62
N ASP A 286 -20.64 14.35 10.11
CA ASP A 286 -20.61 13.02 10.73
C ASP A 286 -20.83 11.93 9.67
N VAL A 287 -20.17 10.78 9.84
CA VAL A 287 -20.30 9.65 8.90
C VAL A 287 -21.74 9.17 8.73
N ASN A 288 -22.57 9.31 9.76
CA ASN A 288 -23.99 8.93 9.72
C ASN A 288 -24.85 9.85 8.83
N GLU A 289 -24.30 10.98 8.37
CA GLU A 289 -24.99 11.92 7.48
C GLU A 289 -24.79 11.58 5.99
N VAL A 290 -23.90 10.63 5.69
CA VAL A 290 -23.56 10.22 4.32
C VAL A 290 -24.68 9.38 3.74
N GLU A 291 -25.25 9.85 2.62
CA GLU A 291 -26.38 9.21 1.93
C GLU A 291 -25.94 8.34 0.75
N GLY A 292 -24.70 8.53 0.26
CA GLY A 292 -24.16 7.71 -0.81
C GLY A 292 -22.69 7.99 -1.08
N ILE A 293 -22.05 7.00 -1.70
CA ILE A 293 -20.62 7.02 -2.04
C ILE A 293 -20.49 6.67 -3.52
N PHE A 294 -19.65 7.42 -4.23
CA PHE A 294 -19.23 7.15 -5.60
C PHE A 294 -17.74 6.84 -5.59
N HIS A 295 -17.35 5.62 -5.95
CA HIS A 295 -15.95 5.27 -6.14
C HIS A 295 -15.54 5.45 -7.59
N THR A 296 -14.37 6.06 -7.80
CA THR A 296 -13.77 6.23 -9.12
C THR A 296 -13.12 4.93 -9.59
N HIS A 297 -12.32 4.30 -8.73
CA HIS A 297 -11.64 3.03 -8.99
C HIS A 297 -11.21 2.34 -7.67
N ALA A 298 -10.53 1.20 -7.78
CA ALA A 298 -10.26 0.28 -6.67
C ALA A 298 -8.80 0.26 -6.22
N HIS A 299 -8.16 1.41 -6.11
CA HIS A 299 -6.90 1.57 -5.37
C HIS A 299 -7.17 2.02 -3.93
N ASP A 300 -6.36 1.58 -2.96
CA ASP A 300 -6.64 1.81 -1.53
C ASP A 300 -6.78 3.28 -1.15
N ASP A 301 -6.08 4.17 -1.84
CA ASP A 301 -6.16 5.61 -1.64
C ASP A 301 -7.54 6.21 -1.98
N HIS A 302 -8.44 5.43 -2.60
CA HIS A 302 -9.80 5.82 -2.98
C HIS A 302 -10.92 5.06 -2.26
N PHE A 303 -10.65 3.98 -1.52
CA PHE A 303 -11.70 3.17 -0.87
C PHE A 303 -11.41 2.71 0.57
N ALA A 304 -10.21 2.90 1.09
CA ALA A 304 -9.78 2.30 2.36
C ALA A 304 -10.32 2.96 3.65
N GLY A 305 -11.19 3.98 3.55
CA GLY A 305 -11.77 4.70 4.68
C GLY A 305 -13.13 4.20 5.17
#